data_AF-A0A317FZG7-F1
#
_entry.id   AF-A0A317FZG7-F1
#
_cell.length_a   1.000
_cell.length_b   1.000
_cell.length_c   1.000
_cell.angle_alpha   90.00
_cell.angle_beta   90.00
_cell.angle_gamma   90.00
#
_symmetry.space_group_name_H-M   'P 1'
#
loop_
_entity.id
_entity.type
_entity.pdbx_description
1 polymer ?
#
loop_
_entity_poly.entity_id
_entity_poly.type
_entity_poly.pdbx_seq_one_letter_code
_entity_poly.pdbx_strand_id
1 'polypeptide(L)' 'MCVKKVERYAKKYAKEYAKERVEENRIKTLTQNVKVLMKNTSFTMEQAFDSLEISETDRTIISEQLEV' A
#
# COMPACT_ATOMS: atom_id res chain seq x y z
N MET A 1 24.75 -7.32 -29.53
CA MET A 1 23.61 -7.90 -28.76
C MET A 1 23.57 -7.49 -27.28
N CYS A 2 24.69 -7.20 -26.62
CA CYS A 2 24.72 -6.85 -25.18
C CYS A 2 23.95 -5.58 -24.79
N VAL A 3 24.07 -4.48 -25.54
CA VAL A 3 23.43 -3.19 -25.18
C VAL A 3 21.91 -3.30 -25.11
N LYS A 4 21.27 -3.95 -26.10
CA LYS A 4 19.81 -4.19 -26.11
C LYS A 4 19.33 -5.10 -24.96
N LYS A 5 20.20 -5.95 -24.41
CA LYS A 5 19.87 -6.79 -23.24
C LYS A 5 19.94 -5.98 -21.96
N VAL A 6 20.97 -5.16 -21.80
CA VAL A 6 21.14 -4.24 -20.66
C VAL A 6 20.00 -3.21 -20.61
N GLU A 7 19.64 -2.62 -21.76
CA GLU A 7 18.53 -1.65 -21.84
C GLU A 7 17.19 -2.28 -21.46
N ARG A 8 16.92 -3.51 -21.92
CA ARG A 8 15.71 -4.25 -21.52
C ARG A 8 15.68 -4.58 -20.03
N TYR A 9 16.82 -4.94 -19.46
CA TYR A 9 16.92 -5.23 -18.03
C TYR A 9 16.67 -3.96 -17.20
N ALA A 10 17.33 -2.84 -17.52
CA ALA A 10 17.13 -1.56 -16.84
C ALA A 10 15.67 -1.08 -16.92
N LYS A 11 15.03 -1.20 -18.10
CA LYS A 11 13.60 -0.87 -18.27
C LYS A 11 12.68 -1.77 -17.45
N LYS A 12 13.00 -3.05 -17.30
CA LYS A 12 12.22 -3.98 -16.47
C LYS A 12 12.36 -3.62 -14.99
N TYR A 13 13.58 -3.44 -14.51
CA TYR A 13 13.86 -3.06 -13.13
C TYR A 13 13.17 -1.74 -12.74
N ALA A 14 13.28 -0.70 -13.58
CA ALA A 14 12.63 0.58 -13.32
C ALA A 14 11.09 0.46 -13.23
N LYS A 15 10.47 -0.41 -14.04
CA LYS A 15 9.03 -0.67 -13.99
C LYS A 15 8.63 -1.44 -12.71
N GLU A 16 9.41 -2.42 -12.30
CA GLU A 16 9.15 -3.17 -11.06
C GLU A 16 9.29 -2.27 -9.84
N TYR A 17 10.37 -1.48 -9.77
CA TYR A 17 10.58 -0.50 -8.71
C TYR A 17 9.45 0.55 -8.64
N ALA A 18 8.98 1.04 -9.79
CA ALA A 18 7.86 1.98 -9.83
C ALA A 18 6.57 1.34 -9.31
N LYS A 19 6.30 0.07 -9.62
CA LYS A 19 5.13 -0.66 -9.10
C LYS A 19 5.22 -0.83 -7.59
N GLU A 20 6.36 -1.26 -7.06
CA GLU A 20 6.57 -1.41 -5.61
C GLU A 20 6.31 -0.09 -4.88
N ARG A 21 6.85 1.03 -5.39
CA ARG A 21 6.60 2.36 -4.82
C ARG A 21 5.15 2.80 -4.87
N VAL A 22 4.41 2.43 -5.91
CA VAL A 22 2.97 2.71 -6.01
C VAL A 22 2.20 1.93 -4.95
N GLU A 23 2.52 0.65 -4.77
CA GLU A 23 1.90 -0.19 -3.74
C GLU A 23 2.23 0.28 -2.32
N GLU A 24 3.48 0.62 -2.03
CA GLU A 24 3.88 1.20 -0.74
C GLU A 24 3.09 2.49 -0.42
N ASN A 25 2.98 3.38 -1.41
CA ASN A 25 2.22 4.62 -1.23
C ASN A 25 0.72 4.34 -1.05
N ARG A 26 0.16 3.38 -1.79
CA ARG A 26 -1.25 2.97 -1.65
C ARG A 26 -1.53 2.49 -0.23
N ILE A 27 -0.72 1.57 0.29
CA ILE A 27 -0.86 1.07 1.67
C ILE A 27 -0.72 2.21 2.67
N LYS A 28 0.30 3.06 2.55
CA LYS A 28 0.51 4.20 3.45
C LYS A 28 -0.68 5.16 3.47
N THR A 29 -1.28 5.44 2.32
CA THR A 29 -2.48 6.27 2.22
C THR A 29 -3.68 5.60 2.89
N LEU A 30 -3.88 4.30 2.69
CA LEU A 30 -4.95 3.56 3.36
C LEU A 30 -4.78 3.55 4.88
N THR A 31 -3.57 3.31 5.38
CA THR A 31 -3.23 3.39 6.82
C THR A 31 -3.59 4.76 7.40
N GLN A 32 -3.23 5.85 6.69
CA GLN A 32 -3.56 7.19 7.14
C GLN A 32 -5.07 7.47 7.13
N ASN A 33 -5.79 7.00 6.10
CA ASN A 33 -7.23 7.15 6.00
C ASN A 33 -7.97 6.40 7.14
N VAL A 34 -7.56 5.17 7.42
CA VAL A 34 -8.07 4.38 8.55
C VAL A 34 -7.86 5.13 9.87
N LYS A 35 -6.64 5.62 10.12
CA LYS A 35 -6.32 6.38 11.33
C LYS A 35 -7.16 7.65 11.48
N VAL A 36 -7.33 8.41 10.40
CA VAL A 36 -8.14 9.64 10.39
C VAL A 36 -9.61 9.30 10.62
N LEU A 37 -10.13 8.25 9.99
CA LEU A 37 -11.51 7.83 10.14
C LEU A 37 -11.79 7.41 11.58
N MET A 38 -10.99 6.51 12.15
CA MET A 38 -11.10 6.08 13.55
C MET A 38 -11.12 7.26 14.52
N LYS A 39 -10.25 8.26 14.30
CA LYS A 39 -10.18 9.46 15.12
C LYS A 39 -11.44 10.34 15.00
N ASN A 40 -11.98 10.50 13.78
CA ASN A 40 -13.05 11.45 13.50
C ASN A 40 -14.45 10.89 13.80
N THR A 41 -14.64 9.58 13.65
CA THR A 41 -15.96 8.92 13.81
C THR A 41 -16.04 8.01 15.03
N SER A 42 -14.96 7.90 15.82
CA SER A 42 -14.81 6.92 16.90
C SER A 42 -15.01 5.47 16.46
N PHE A 43 -14.83 5.18 15.17
CA PHE A 43 -14.89 3.83 14.64
C PHE A 43 -13.78 2.95 15.22
N THR A 44 -14.11 1.68 15.43
CA THR A 44 -13.09 0.65 15.62
C THR A 44 -12.29 0.46 14.32
N MET A 45 -11.13 -0.19 14.42
CA MET A 45 -10.31 -0.48 13.24
C MET A 45 -11.08 -1.33 12.20
N GLU A 46 -11.83 -2.32 12.67
CA GLU A 46 -12.67 -3.19 11.82
C GLU A 46 -13.76 -2.38 11.09
N GLN A 47 -14.47 -1.50 11.80
CA GLN A 47 -15.46 -0.61 11.19
C GLN A 47 -14.84 0.34 10.17
N ALA A 48 -13.62 0.83 10.41
CA ALA A 48 -12.90 1.66 9.46
C ALA A 48 -12.49 0.87 8.22
N PHE A 49 -12.08 -0.40 8.36
CA PHE A 49 -11.78 -1.28 7.23
C PHE A 49 -13.01 -1.58 6.39
N ASP A 50 -14.14 -1.87 7.02
CA ASP A 50 -15.40 -2.12 6.33
C ASP A 50 -15.89 -0.86 5.61
N SER A 51 -15.84 0.30 6.27
CA SER A 51 -16.25 1.58 5.69
C SER A 51 -15.39 2.03 4.51
N LEU A 52 -14.12 1.61 4.46
CA LEU A 52 -13.18 1.92 3.38
C LEU A 52 -13.07 0.79 2.36
N GLU A 53 -13.85 -0.28 2.51
CA GLU A 53 -13.83 -1.48 1.66
C GLU A 53 -12.42 -2.05 1.46
N ILE A 54 -11.61 -2.02 2.51
CA ILE A 54 -10.21 -2.47 2.47
C ILE A 54 -10.18 -3.99 2.35
N SER A 55 -9.36 -4.50 1.42
CA SER A 55 -9.19 -5.92 1.19
C SER A 55 -8.54 -6.63 2.38
N GLU A 56 -8.91 -7.90 2.63
CA GLU A 56 -8.34 -8.67 3.74
C GLU A 56 -6.80 -8.72 3.75
N THR A 57 -6.17 -8.79 2.58
CA THR A 57 -4.71 -8.75 2.46
C THR A 57 -4.13 -7.41 2.94
N ASP A 58 -4.77 -6.30 2.58
CA ASP A 58 -4.34 -4.98 3.02
C ASP A 58 -4.64 -4.75 4.51
N ARG A 59 -5.73 -5.33 5.05
CA ARG A 59 -6.08 -5.25 6.47
C ARG A 59 -4.94 -5.78 7.33
N THR A 60 -4.39 -6.95 7.00
CA THR A 60 -3.24 -7.53 7.73
C THR A 60 -2.05 -6.57 7.77
N ILE A 61 -1.65 -6.02 6.61
CA ILE A 61 -0.50 -5.12 6.50
C ILE A 61 -0.75 -3.81 7.26
N ILE A 62 -1.96 -3.26 7.16
CA ILE A 62 -2.32 -1.99 7.81
C ILE A 62 -2.41 -2.16 9.33
N SER A 63 -2.97 -3.27 9.83
CA SER A 63 -3.01 -3.58 11.25
C SER A 63 -1.60 -3.66 11.85
N GLU A 64 -0.68 -4.37 11.20
CA GLU A 64 0.74 -4.42 11.62
C GLU A 64 1.39 -3.04 11.68
N GLN A 65 1.04 -2.12 10.77
CA GLN A 65 1.56 -0.74 10.77
C GLN A 65 0.93 0.16 11.83
N LEU A 66 -0.28 -0.15 12.30
CA LEU A 66 -1.01 0.65 13.30
C LEU A 66 -0.76 0.18 14.74
N GLU A 67 -0.34 -1.07 14.94
CA GLU A 67 0.01 -1.64 16.25
C GLU A 67 1.42 -1.26 16.74
N VAL A 68 2.19 -0.50 15.94
CA VAL A 68 3.55 0.01 16.26
C VAL A 68 3.52 1.23 17.17
#